data_AF-A0A382CCH5-F1
#
_entry.id   AF-A0A382CCH5-F1
#
_cell.length_a   1.000
_cell.length_b   1.000
_cell.length_c   1.000
_cell.angle_alpha   90.00
_cell.angle_beta   90.00
_cell.angle_gamma   90.00
#
_symmetry.space_group_name_H-M   'P 1'
#
loop_
_entity.id
_entity.type
_entity.pdbx_description
1 polymer ?
#
loop_
_entity_poly.entity_id
_entity_poly.type
_entity_poly.pdbx_seq_one_letter_code
_entity_poly.pdbx_strand_id
1 'polypeptide(L)'
;GAIDITTIEISDECEFPVECFADPCTIEFCPEFPEAECIPNYCEGCWADFYLDGEWLDCNSQIGCVDLNGIDFGDCDMFIGVGWITDHCEDISGCDWVVDGINYSNAFFDSMDECYEVCENSPPSDTVTYTIHSDWNLVGLPLEVNNTSYQILFPDAIEGTLYSFDGGYNPEENLNPGTGYWLRFPSNGTVIVTGNHIFELTISLSQGWNLISGISQPIDVNNIYDPNNIIVQGTFYGFVNGYIEASQLIPGESYWVRANQSGIIIVNE
;
A
#
# COMPACT_ATOMS: atom_id res chain seq x y z
N GLY A 1 -14.71 16.94 19.65
CA GLY A 1 -15.84 17.83 19.98
C GLY A 1 -16.99 17.44 19.10
N ALA A 2 -18.21 17.37 19.62
CA ALA A 2 -19.38 17.09 18.79
C ALA A 2 -19.73 18.34 17.96
N ILE A 3 -20.10 18.14 16.70
CA ILE A 3 -20.57 19.21 15.81
C ILE A 3 -22.05 19.45 16.13
N ASP A 4 -22.40 20.68 16.51
CA ASP A 4 -23.79 21.10 16.70
C ASP A 4 -24.39 21.47 15.34
N ILE A 5 -25.24 20.58 14.80
CA ILE A 5 -25.97 20.82 13.55
C ILE A 5 -27.20 21.67 13.88
N THR A 6 -27.23 22.91 13.39
CA THR A 6 -28.29 23.88 13.68
C THR A 6 -29.48 23.79 12.73
N THR A 7 -29.27 23.34 11.50
CA THR A 7 -30.30 23.12 10.47
C THR A 7 -29.85 22.03 9.51
N ILE A 8 -30.79 21.20 9.07
CA ILE A 8 -30.65 20.29 7.93
C ILE A 8 -31.67 20.79 6.92
N GLU A 9 -31.21 21.26 5.77
CA GLU A 9 -32.07 21.51 4.62
C GLU A 9 -32.04 20.26 3.75
N ILE A 10 -33.20 19.66 3.54
CA ILE A 10 -33.36 18.51 2.66
C ILE A 10 -33.66 19.09 1.29
N SER A 11 -32.86 18.73 0.29
CA SER A 11 -33.13 19.09 -1.09
C SER A 11 -34.36 18.32 -1.60
N ASP A 12 -35.28 19.03 -2.25
CA ASP A 12 -36.43 18.43 -2.95
C ASP A 12 -36.03 17.91 -4.35
N GLU A 13 -34.75 17.92 -4.71
CA GLU A 13 -34.22 17.59 -6.04
C GLU A 13 -34.40 16.11 -6.45
N CYS A 14 -34.64 15.20 -5.49
CA CYS A 14 -35.03 13.82 -5.76
C CYS A 14 -36.55 13.61 -5.93
N GLU A 15 -37.38 14.65 -5.77
CA GLU A 15 -38.84 14.53 -5.90
C GLU A 15 -39.27 14.33 -7.37
N PHE A 16 -38.40 14.74 -8.31
CA PHE A 16 -38.60 14.59 -9.76
C PHE A 16 -37.38 13.94 -10.43
N PRO A 17 -37.30 12.59 -10.45
CA PRO A 17 -36.20 11.89 -11.08
C PRO A 17 -36.13 12.15 -12.59
N VAL A 18 -34.91 12.26 -13.12
CA VAL A 18 -34.63 12.48 -14.53
C VAL A 18 -34.90 11.20 -15.34
N GLU A 19 -35.49 11.33 -16.54
CA GLU A 19 -35.59 10.22 -17.48
C GLU A 19 -34.29 10.07 -18.30
N CYS A 20 -33.57 8.99 -18.04
CA CYS A 20 -32.32 8.66 -18.73
C CYS A 20 -32.56 7.87 -20.02
N PHE A 21 -31.70 8.08 -21.01
CA PHE A 21 -31.73 7.32 -22.27
C PHE A 21 -31.33 5.85 -22.09
N ALA A 22 -30.49 5.57 -21.09
CA ALA A 22 -30.07 4.25 -20.66
C ALA A 22 -29.94 4.22 -19.13
N ASP A 23 -30.02 3.03 -18.55
CA ASP A 23 -29.77 2.82 -17.13
C ASP A 23 -28.30 3.13 -16.82
N PRO A 24 -27.99 4.08 -15.91
CA PRO A 24 -26.62 4.43 -15.56
C PRO A 24 -25.75 3.23 -15.17
N CYS A 25 -26.30 2.24 -14.46
CA CYS A 25 -25.57 1.04 -14.06
C CYS A 25 -25.25 0.08 -15.21
N THR A 26 -25.75 0.34 -16.41
CA THR A 26 -25.40 -0.43 -17.62
C THR A 26 -24.33 0.25 -18.48
N ILE A 27 -23.98 1.49 -18.15
CA ILE A 27 -23.05 2.32 -18.91
C ILE A 27 -21.83 2.75 -18.08
N GLU A 28 -21.98 2.87 -16.76
CA GLU A 28 -20.91 3.18 -15.82
C GLU A 28 -20.45 1.90 -15.08
N PHE A 29 -19.19 1.86 -14.67
CA PHE A 29 -18.60 0.72 -13.97
C PHE A 29 -17.53 1.18 -12.99
N CYS A 30 -17.30 0.40 -11.93
CA CYS A 30 -16.26 0.63 -10.93
C CYS A 30 -15.10 -0.34 -11.16
N PRO A 31 -13.98 0.07 -11.80
CA PRO A 31 -12.92 -0.86 -12.20
C PRO A 31 -12.17 -1.48 -11.01
N GLU A 32 -11.94 -0.69 -9.95
CA GLU A 32 -11.19 -1.11 -8.75
C GLU A 32 -11.99 -2.09 -7.89
N PHE A 33 -13.32 -1.99 -7.93
CA PHE A 33 -14.21 -2.88 -7.21
C PHE A 33 -15.21 -3.51 -8.17
N PRO A 34 -14.78 -4.50 -9.01
CA PRO A 34 -15.67 -5.17 -9.94
C PRO A 34 -16.84 -5.90 -9.28
N GLU A 35 -16.70 -6.19 -7.97
CA GLU A 35 -17.72 -6.84 -7.16
C GLU A 35 -18.69 -5.85 -6.49
N ALA A 36 -18.49 -4.54 -6.64
CA ALA A 36 -19.37 -3.54 -6.08
C ALA A 36 -20.79 -3.64 -6.66
N GLU A 37 -21.79 -3.48 -5.79
CA GLU A 37 -23.19 -3.38 -6.17
C GLU A 37 -23.46 -1.98 -6.73
N CYS A 38 -23.97 -1.91 -7.96
CA CYS A 38 -24.38 -0.65 -8.59
C CYS A 38 -25.87 -0.38 -8.34
N ILE A 39 -26.18 0.84 -7.92
CA ILE A 39 -27.53 1.37 -7.72
C ILE A 39 -27.71 2.61 -8.60
N PRO A 40 -28.67 2.61 -9.54
CA PRO A 40 -28.85 3.76 -10.41
C PRO A 40 -29.54 4.90 -9.66
N ASN A 41 -28.98 6.10 -9.79
CA ASN A 41 -29.44 7.32 -9.16
C ASN A 41 -29.88 8.33 -10.22
N TYR A 42 -31.15 8.72 -10.12
CA TYR A 42 -31.84 9.57 -11.08
C TYR A 42 -32.09 10.99 -10.55
N CYS A 43 -31.55 11.30 -9.37
CA CYS A 43 -31.68 12.62 -8.78
C CYS A 43 -30.74 13.58 -9.51
N GLU A 44 -31.30 14.65 -10.07
CA GLU A 44 -30.59 15.70 -10.82
C GLU A 44 -29.84 15.28 -12.08
N GLY A 45 -29.70 13.98 -12.34
CA GLY A 45 -28.97 13.44 -13.48
C GLY A 45 -29.12 11.94 -13.59
N CYS A 46 -28.26 11.34 -14.42
CA CYS A 46 -28.22 9.92 -14.71
C CYS A 46 -26.92 9.35 -14.17
N TRP A 47 -26.93 8.88 -12.92
CA TRP A 47 -25.73 8.51 -12.16
C TRP A 47 -25.75 7.05 -11.74
N ALA A 48 -24.58 6.42 -11.62
CA ALA A 48 -24.42 5.13 -10.96
C ALA A 48 -23.75 5.31 -9.59
N ASP A 49 -24.44 4.95 -8.51
CA ASP A 49 -23.86 4.86 -7.17
C ASP A 49 -23.37 3.44 -6.92
N PHE A 50 -22.14 3.28 -6.45
CA PHE A 50 -21.55 1.96 -6.20
C PHE A 50 -21.40 1.71 -4.70
N TYR A 51 -21.56 0.46 -4.28
CA TYR A 51 -21.48 0.05 -2.89
C TYR A 51 -20.69 -1.25 -2.73
N LEU A 52 -19.89 -1.35 -1.67
CA LEU A 52 -19.24 -2.60 -1.27
C LEU A 52 -19.54 -2.84 0.20
N ASP A 53 -20.07 -4.02 0.51
CA ASP A 53 -20.52 -4.40 1.86
C ASP A 53 -21.49 -3.40 2.52
N GLY A 54 -22.25 -2.65 1.70
CA GLY A 54 -23.22 -1.65 2.15
C GLY A 54 -22.64 -0.26 2.44
N GLU A 55 -21.35 -0.06 2.26
CA GLU A 55 -20.68 1.25 2.30
C GLU A 55 -20.63 1.84 0.89
N TRP A 56 -20.89 3.15 0.75
CA TRP A 56 -20.85 3.85 -0.54
C TRP A 56 -19.40 4.01 -1.00
N LEU A 57 -19.16 3.67 -2.27
CA LEU A 57 -17.89 3.83 -2.95
C LEU A 57 -17.97 5.03 -3.88
N ASP A 58 -17.00 5.93 -3.77
CA ASP A 58 -16.79 6.94 -4.79
C ASP A 58 -15.98 6.34 -5.94
N CYS A 59 -16.66 5.72 -6.90
CA CYS A 59 -16.00 5.16 -8.10
C CYS A 59 -15.66 6.23 -9.14
N ASN A 60 -16.08 7.48 -8.91
CA ASN A 60 -15.66 8.66 -9.68
C ASN A 60 -14.52 9.43 -8.98
N SER A 61 -14.25 9.15 -7.70
CA SER A 61 -13.01 9.58 -7.05
C SER A 61 -11.86 8.80 -7.68
N GLN A 62 -10.94 9.55 -8.29
CA GLN A 62 -9.60 9.08 -8.63
C GLN A 62 -8.90 8.66 -7.34
N ILE A 63 -9.10 7.42 -6.93
CA ILE A 63 -8.34 6.85 -5.82
C ILE A 63 -7.07 6.26 -6.42
N GLY A 64 -6.11 7.13 -6.68
CA GLY A 64 -4.75 6.75 -7.06
C GLY A 64 -4.24 7.47 -8.29
N CYS A 65 -2.92 7.64 -8.34
CA CYS A 65 -2.25 8.26 -9.47
C CYS A 65 -1.57 7.20 -10.32
N VAL A 66 -1.96 7.15 -11.58
CA VAL A 66 -1.30 6.33 -12.59
C VAL A 66 -0.12 7.13 -13.10
N ASP A 67 1.10 6.63 -12.91
CA ASP A 67 2.30 7.23 -13.50
C ASP A 67 2.25 7.05 -15.02
N LEU A 68 2.09 8.15 -15.75
CA LEU A 68 2.01 8.19 -17.21
C LEU A 68 3.40 8.31 -17.85
N ASN A 69 4.48 8.22 -17.06
CA ASN A 69 5.84 8.31 -17.57
C ASN A 69 6.11 7.28 -18.68
N GLY A 70 6.52 7.77 -19.85
CA GLY A 70 6.85 6.95 -21.01
C GLY A 70 5.64 6.55 -21.88
N ILE A 71 4.43 7.03 -21.58
CA ILE A 71 3.26 6.88 -22.45
C ILE A 71 3.24 8.04 -23.46
N ASP A 72 3.09 7.71 -24.74
CA ASP A 72 2.99 8.67 -25.84
C ASP A 72 1.55 8.78 -26.33
N PHE A 73 0.92 9.93 -26.10
CA PHE A 73 -0.47 10.22 -26.50
C PHE A 73 -0.58 10.72 -27.95
N GLY A 74 0.49 10.55 -28.75
CA GLY A 74 0.53 10.78 -30.18
C GLY A 74 1.10 12.14 -30.58
N ASP A 75 1.40 12.30 -31.87
CA ASP A 75 2.10 13.46 -32.46
C ASP A 75 1.28 14.79 -32.49
N CYS A 76 0.18 14.89 -31.75
CA CYS A 76 -0.65 16.08 -31.69
C CYS A 76 -0.31 16.92 -30.44
N ASP A 77 -0.21 18.24 -30.59
CA ASP A 77 0.04 19.17 -29.47
C ASP A 77 -1.27 19.77 -28.92
N MET A 78 -2.30 18.97 -28.67
CA MET A 78 -3.51 19.45 -27.98
C MET A 78 -3.42 19.17 -26.49
N PHE A 79 -3.77 20.14 -25.64
CA PHE A 79 -3.91 19.89 -24.21
C PHE A 79 -5.03 18.88 -23.97
N ILE A 80 -4.68 17.72 -23.40
CA ILE A 80 -5.61 16.62 -23.12
C ILE A 80 -5.86 16.40 -21.62
N GLY A 81 -5.16 17.15 -20.75
CA GLY A 81 -5.41 17.22 -19.32
C GLY A 81 -4.12 17.28 -18.50
N VAL A 82 -4.26 17.22 -17.18
CA VAL A 82 -3.12 17.13 -16.25
C VAL A 82 -2.91 15.67 -15.86
N GLY A 83 -1.67 15.19 -15.83
CA GLY A 83 -1.36 13.82 -15.40
C GLY A 83 -0.14 13.73 -14.49
N TRP A 84 0.00 12.61 -13.81
CA TRP A 84 1.13 12.34 -12.92
C TRP A 84 2.29 11.71 -13.68
N ILE A 85 3.48 12.29 -13.59
CA ILE A 85 4.71 11.78 -14.21
C ILE A 85 5.79 11.65 -13.14
N THR A 86 6.12 10.40 -12.78
CA THR A 86 7.12 10.00 -11.78
C THR A 86 6.86 10.52 -10.35
N ASP A 87 6.78 11.82 -10.14
CA ASP A 87 6.65 12.49 -8.84
C ASP A 87 6.03 13.90 -8.87
N HIS A 88 5.51 14.33 -10.02
CA HIS A 88 4.87 15.63 -10.17
C HIS A 88 3.77 15.63 -11.22
N CYS A 89 2.88 16.61 -11.13
CA CYS A 89 1.82 16.83 -12.10
C CYS A 89 2.34 17.66 -13.27
N GLU A 90 2.01 17.23 -14.50
CA GLU A 90 2.35 17.93 -15.73
C GLU A 90 1.12 18.09 -16.64
N ASP A 91 1.12 19.19 -17.41
CA ASP A 91 0.19 19.37 -18.52
C ASP A 91 0.59 18.42 -19.66
N ILE A 92 -0.25 17.43 -19.94
CA ILE A 92 0.00 16.46 -21.00
C ILE A 92 -0.72 16.89 -22.28
N SER A 93 0.01 16.82 -23.39
CA SER A 93 -0.53 17.06 -24.72
C SER A 93 -0.57 15.77 -25.55
N GLY A 94 -1.55 15.65 -26.44
CA GLY A 94 -1.70 14.49 -27.31
C GLY A 94 -2.88 14.58 -28.27
N CYS A 95 -3.21 13.45 -28.89
CA CYS A 95 -4.32 13.30 -29.83
C CYS A 95 -5.60 12.81 -29.13
N ASP A 96 -5.49 11.82 -28.24
CA ASP A 96 -6.56 11.25 -27.41
C ASP A 96 -5.97 10.53 -26.17
N TRP A 97 -6.81 9.87 -25.37
CA TRP A 97 -6.40 9.11 -24.18
C TRP A 97 -6.19 7.61 -24.44
N VAL A 98 -6.23 7.15 -25.69
CA VAL A 98 -6.21 5.72 -26.03
C VAL A 98 -4.89 5.34 -26.68
N VAL A 99 -4.04 4.63 -25.93
CA VAL A 99 -2.76 4.13 -26.41
C VAL A 99 -2.79 2.62 -26.44
N ASP A 100 -2.47 2.02 -27.59
CA ASP A 100 -2.48 0.57 -27.82
C ASP A 100 -3.78 -0.16 -27.41
N GLY A 101 -4.92 0.55 -27.48
CA GLY A 101 -6.23 0.01 -27.14
C GLY A 101 -6.58 0.06 -25.64
N ILE A 102 -5.73 0.69 -24.82
CA ILE A 102 -5.98 0.97 -23.40
C ILE A 102 -6.44 2.42 -23.27
N ASN A 103 -7.55 2.66 -22.57
CA ASN A 103 -8.06 4.00 -22.32
C ASN A 103 -7.54 4.52 -20.97
N TYR A 104 -6.76 5.60 -21.02
CA TYR A 104 -6.16 6.27 -19.87
C TYR A 104 -6.96 7.50 -19.40
N SER A 105 -8.17 7.74 -19.91
CA SER A 105 -8.92 8.96 -19.58
C SER A 105 -9.16 9.17 -18.09
N ASN A 106 -9.18 8.09 -17.30
CA ASN A 106 -9.33 8.12 -15.85
C ASN A 106 -8.04 8.50 -15.10
N ALA A 107 -6.89 8.52 -15.75
CA ALA A 107 -5.60 8.91 -15.17
C ALA A 107 -5.33 10.42 -15.23
N PHE A 108 -6.25 11.19 -15.84
CA PHE A 108 -6.09 12.63 -16.07
C PHE A 108 -6.99 13.43 -15.14
N PHE A 109 -6.47 14.55 -14.66
CA PHE A 109 -7.14 15.49 -13.77
C PHE A 109 -7.55 16.75 -14.54
N ASP A 110 -8.59 17.42 -14.05
CA ASP A 110 -9.07 18.67 -14.65
C ASP A 110 -8.16 19.85 -14.29
N SER A 111 -7.40 19.74 -13.19
CA SER A 111 -6.49 20.79 -12.75
C SER A 111 -5.22 20.27 -12.08
N MET A 112 -4.20 21.13 -12.08
CA MET A 112 -2.93 20.89 -11.39
C MET A 112 -3.13 20.75 -9.88
N ASP A 113 -4.02 21.56 -9.30
CA ASP A 113 -4.32 21.53 -7.86
C ASP A 113 -5.00 20.20 -7.48
N GLU A 114 -5.95 19.72 -8.27
CA GLU A 114 -6.59 18.42 -8.08
C GLU A 114 -5.61 17.26 -8.26
N CYS A 115 -4.77 17.32 -9.31
CA CYS A 115 -3.72 16.32 -9.52
C CYS A 115 -2.77 16.26 -8.31
N TYR A 116 -2.31 17.39 -7.78
CA TYR A 116 -1.48 17.37 -6.57
C TYR A 116 -2.29 16.97 -5.33
N GLU A 117 -3.53 17.40 -5.19
CA GLU A 117 -4.39 16.97 -4.08
C GLU A 117 -4.63 15.45 -4.08
N VAL A 118 -4.64 14.80 -5.24
CA VAL A 118 -4.80 13.34 -5.33
C VAL A 118 -3.45 12.62 -5.31
N CYS A 119 -2.42 13.18 -5.96
CA CYS A 119 -1.13 12.52 -6.20
C CYS A 119 -0.01 12.87 -5.23
N GLU A 120 0.04 14.10 -4.70
CA GLU A 120 0.91 14.42 -3.56
C GLU A 120 0.30 13.92 -2.25
N ASN A 121 -1.03 13.83 -2.14
CA ASN A 121 -1.67 13.14 -1.02
C ASN A 121 -1.85 11.63 -1.27
N SER A 122 -1.56 11.13 -2.48
CA SER A 122 -1.18 9.72 -2.65
C SER A 122 0.19 9.60 -1.99
N PRO A 123 0.29 8.95 -0.82
CA PRO A 123 1.56 8.89 -0.11
C PRO A 123 2.66 8.36 -1.03
N PRO A 124 3.89 8.91 -0.98
CA PRO A 124 5.01 8.41 -1.77
C PRO A 124 5.10 6.91 -1.56
N SER A 125 4.84 6.17 -2.62
CA SER A 125 4.74 4.72 -2.57
C SER A 125 6.07 4.13 -2.98
N ASP A 126 6.80 3.60 -2.02
CA ASP A 126 7.98 2.81 -2.30
C ASP A 126 7.61 1.37 -2.60
N THR A 127 8.46 0.74 -3.40
CA THR A 127 8.31 -0.67 -3.75
C THR A 127 9.45 -1.47 -3.18
N VAL A 128 9.13 -2.58 -2.50
CA VAL A 128 10.12 -3.55 -2.04
C VAL A 128 9.91 -4.86 -2.77
N THR A 129 11.00 -5.37 -3.35
CA THR A 129 11.04 -6.66 -4.02
C THR A 129 11.57 -7.73 -3.07
N TYR A 130 10.75 -8.73 -2.80
CA TYR A 130 11.09 -9.89 -1.97
C TYR A 130 11.61 -11.00 -2.87
N THR A 131 12.77 -11.55 -2.52
CA THR A 131 13.25 -12.81 -3.11
C THR A 131 12.74 -13.96 -2.25
N ILE A 132 11.89 -14.80 -2.83
CA ILE A 132 11.26 -15.93 -2.14
C ILE A 132 11.99 -17.21 -2.48
N HIS A 133 12.35 -17.97 -1.44
CA HIS A 133 12.83 -19.33 -1.55
C HIS A 133 11.72 -20.33 -1.22
N SER A 134 11.75 -21.52 -1.82
CA SER A 134 10.88 -22.61 -1.40
C SER A 134 11.13 -22.95 0.07
N ASP A 135 10.07 -23.34 0.78
CA ASP A 135 10.07 -23.59 2.22
C ASP A 135 10.08 -22.29 3.05
N TRP A 136 10.73 -22.28 4.20
CA TRP A 136 10.66 -21.19 5.19
C TRP A 136 11.54 -19.99 4.84
N ASN A 137 10.96 -18.80 4.91
CA ASN A 137 11.63 -17.52 4.68
C ASN A 137 11.44 -16.61 5.90
N LEU A 138 12.45 -15.78 6.17
CA LEU A 138 12.34 -14.68 7.12
C LEU A 138 11.87 -13.43 6.37
N VAL A 139 10.66 -12.98 6.68
CA VAL A 139 10.02 -11.83 6.04
C VAL A 139 9.75 -10.72 7.05
N GLY A 140 9.80 -9.48 6.59
CA GLY A 140 9.42 -8.29 7.35
C GLY A 140 8.54 -7.38 6.52
N LEU A 141 7.90 -6.39 7.15
CA LEU A 141 7.09 -5.38 6.46
C LEU A 141 7.74 -3.99 6.61
N PRO A 142 8.53 -3.56 5.63
CA PRO A 142 9.28 -2.30 5.68
C PRO A 142 8.49 -1.11 5.12
N LEU A 143 7.18 -1.25 4.88
CA LEU A 143 6.32 -0.23 4.29
C LEU A 143 5.00 -0.16 5.06
N GLU A 144 4.36 1.01 5.13
CA GLU A 144 2.97 1.10 5.57
C GLU A 144 2.06 0.78 4.39
N VAL A 145 1.25 -0.27 4.53
CA VAL A 145 0.35 -0.75 3.47
C VAL A 145 -1.10 -0.68 3.95
N ASN A 146 -2.03 -0.49 3.02
CA ASN A 146 -3.46 -0.40 3.35
C ASN A 146 -4.00 -1.70 3.95
N ASN A 147 -3.47 -2.85 3.52
CA ASN A 147 -3.87 -4.15 4.02
C ASN A 147 -2.64 -4.99 4.35
N THR A 148 -2.51 -5.35 5.63
CA THR A 148 -1.36 -6.07 6.16
C THR A 148 -1.52 -7.59 6.18
N SER A 149 -2.62 -8.12 5.63
CA SER A 149 -2.86 -9.56 5.56
C SER A 149 -1.80 -10.25 4.71
N TYR A 150 -1.16 -11.29 5.26
CA TYR A 150 -0.07 -11.97 4.56
C TYR A 150 -0.51 -12.64 3.26
N GLN A 151 -1.78 -13.05 3.13
CA GLN A 151 -2.30 -13.65 1.89
C GLN A 151 -2.66 -12.63 0.81
N ILE A 152 -2.77 -11.35 1.17
CA ILE A 152 -2.89 -10.26 0.21
C ILE A 152 -1.50 -9.83 -0.24
N LEU A 153 -0.57 -9.69 0.71
CA LEU A 153 0.80 -9.28 0.42
C LEU A 153 1.62 -10.37 -0.27
N PHE A 154 1.36 -11.64 0.04
CA PHE A 154 2.07 -12.81 -0.46
C PHE A 154 1.08 -13.90 -0.93
N PRO A 155 0.40 -13.72 -2.09
CA PRO A 155 -0.67 -14.63 -2.54
C PRO A 155 -0.24 -16.10 -2.72
N ASP A 156 1.05 -16.33 -3.01
CA ASP A 156 1.62 -17.67 -3.18
C ASP A 156 2.08 -18.33 -1.87
N ALA A 157 1.96 -17.64 -0.73
CA ALA A 157 2.35 -18.21 0.56
C ALA A 157 1.37 -19.31 1.00
N ILE A 158 1.90 -20.32 1.70
CA ILE A 158 1.12 -21.43 2.22
C ILE A 158 0.23 -20.92 3.37
N GLU A 159 -1.07 -21.10 3.25
CA GLU A 159 -2.05 -20.70 4.26
C GLU A 159 -1.72 -21.27 5.65
N GLY A 160 -1.87 -20.45 6.68
CA GLY A 160 -1.64 -20.80 8.09
C GLY A 160 -0.16 -20.94 8.46
N THR A 161 0.76 -20.33 7.69
CA THR A 161 2.21 -20.45 7.93
C THR A 161 2.92 -19.16 8.31
N LEU A 162 2.21 -18.05 8.55
CA LEU A 162 2.81 -16.85 9.11
C LEU A 162 3.00 -17.03 10.62
N TYR A 163 4.24 -16.88 11.11
CA TYR A 163 4.57 -16.98 12.53
C TYR A 163 5.47 -15.83 13.00
N SER A 164 5.06 -15.14 14.05
CA SER A 164 5.91 -14.24 14.84
C SER A 164 6.67 -15.02 15.92
N PHE A 165 7.63 -14.37 16.60
CA PHE A 165 8.30 -14.95 17.76
C PHE A 165 8.20 -14.04 18.99
N ASP A 166 7.59 -14.55 20.06
CA ASP A 166 7.61 -13.95 21.40
C ASP A 166 7.73 -15.05 22.45
N GLY A 167 8.96 -15.41 22.80
CA GLY A 167 9.28 -16.56 23.68
C GLY A 167 8.97 -17.94 23.07
N GLY A 168 8.25 -17.98 21.95
CA GLY A 168 7.87 -19.13 21.14
C GLY A 168 7.23 -18.65 19.83
N TYR A 169 6.92 -19.57 18.93
CA TYR A 169 6.25 -19.24 17.67
C TYR A 169 4.76 -19.05 17.88
N ASN A 170 4.23 -17.92 17.45
CA ASN A 170 2.82 -17.58 17.52
C ASN A 170 2.26 -17.42 16.10
N PRO A 171 1.11 -18.05 15.77
CA PRO A 171 0.49 -17.89 14.46
C PRO A 171 -0.07 -16.47 14.32
N GLU A 172 0.02 -15.92 13.12
CA GLU A 172 -0.39 -14.55 12.79
C GLU A 172 -1.15 -14.52 11.47
N GLU A 173 -1.98 -13.50 11.26
CA GLU A 173 -2.72 -13.28 10.01
C GLU A 173 -2.33 -11.97 9.31
N ASN A 174 -1.61 -11.10 10.02
CA ASN A 174 -1.20 -9.78 9.53
C ASN A 174 0.25 -9.50 9.91
N LEU A 175 0.96 -8.78 9.03
CA LEU A 175 2.29 -8.28 9.32
C LEU A 175 2.22 -6.91 10.00
N ASN A 176 3.12 -6.67 10.95
CA ASN A 176 3.30 -5.38 11.59
C ASN A 176 4.73 -4.89 11.31
N PRO A 177 4.93 -3.61 10.94
CA PRO A 177 6.26 -3.04 10.79
C PRO A 177 7.13 -3.24 12.03
N GLY A 178 8.43 -3.49 11.81
CA GLY A 178 9.41 -3.77 12.86
C GLY A 178 9.36 -5.18 13.44
N THR A 179 8.30 -5.95 13.19
CA THR A 179 8.20 -7.35 13.58
C THR A 179 8.72 -8.25 12.45
N GLY A 180 9.56 -9.22 12.80
CA GLY A 180 10.00 -10.24 11.86
C GLY A 180 9.13 -11.49 11.95
N TYR A 181 8.95 -12.16 10.81
CA TYR A 181 8.09 -13.33 10.68
C TYR A 181 8.77 -14.47 9.93
N TRP A 182 8.38 -15.68 10.26
CA TRP A 182 8.51 -16.82 9.37
C TRP A 182 7.30 -16.92 8.47
N LEU A 183 7.52 -17.15 7.17
CA LEU A 183 6.48 -17.45 6.21
C LEU A 183 6.94 -18.54 5.24
N ARG A 184 6.04 -19.46 4.86
CA ARG A 184 6.40 -20.63 4.06
C ARG A 184 5.83 -20.55 2.65
N PHE A 185 6.65 -20.91 1.67
CA PHE A 185 6.28 -20.88 0.25
C PHE A 185 6.47 -22.24 -0.43
N PRO A 186 5.64 -22.61 -1.42
CA PRO A 186 5.73 -23.89 -2.12
C PRO A 186 6.90 -23.96 -3.12
N SER A 187 7.37 -22.81 -3.61
CA SER A 187 8.41 -22.70 -4.62
C SER A 187 9.16 -21.37 -4.52
N ASN A 188 10.31 -21.27 -5.19
CA ASN A 188 11.02 -20.00 -5.34
C ASN A 188 10.20 -19.02 -6.18
N GLY A 189 10.37 -17.72 -5.94
CA GLY A 189 9.69 -16.67 -6.68
C GLY A 189 10.15 -15.27 -6.28
N THR A 190 9.39 -14.28 -6.74
CA THR A 190 9.56 -12.87 -6.36
C THR A 190 8.21 -12.26 -6.11
N VAL A 191 8.11 -11.45 -5.06
CA VAL A 191 6.90 -10.69 -4.73
C VAL A 191 7.29 -9.22 -4.66
N ILE A 192 6.43 -8.34 -5.16
CA ILE A 192 6.60 -6.89 -5.06
C ILE A 192 5.48 -6.38 -4.16
N VAL A 193 5.85 -5.63 -3.13
CA VAL A 193 4.90 -4.93 -2.26
C VAL A 193 5.15 -3.43 -2.42
N THR A 194 4.06 -2.68 -2.56
CA THR A 194 4.04 -1.22 -2.66
C THR A 194 3.34 -0.64 -1.45
N GLY A 195 3.87 0.44 -0.89
CA GLY A 195 3.31 1.11 0.29
C GLY A 195 4.13 2.33 0.68
N ASN A 196 3.74 2.97 1.78
CA ASN A 196 4.35 4.24 2.19
C ASN A 196 5.69 3.99 2.87
N HIS A 197 6.61 4.89 2.60
CA HIS A 197 7.94 4.87 3.18
C HIS A 197 7.91 5.05 4.71
N ILE A 198 8.61 4.16 5.41
CA ILE A 198 8.87 4.19 6.84
C ILE A 198 10.26 4.76 7.06
N PHE A 199 10.33 5.97 7.60
CA PHE A 199 11.59 6.65 7.93
C PHE A 199 12.15 6.28 9.30
N GLU A 200 11.30 5.85 10.23
CA GLU A 200 11.67 5.53 11.62
C GLU A 200 10.74 4.47 12.22
N LEU A 201 11.29 3.56 13.01
CA LEU A 201 10.55 2.63 13.85
C LEU A 201 11.13 2.56 15.26
N THR A 202 10.24 2.53 16.25
CA THR A 202 10.57 2.13 17.63
C THR A 202 10.20 0.68 17.84
N ILE A 203 11.19 -0.18 18.07
CA ILE A 203 11.01 -1.62 18.21
C ILE A 203 11.23 -2.04 19.67
N SER A 204 10.26 -2.76 20.22
CA SER A 204 10.38 -3.34 21.56
C SER A 204 11.09 -4.68 21.50
N LEU A 205 12.10 -4.86 22.35
CA LEU A 205 12.83 -6.12 22.50
C LEU A 205 12.52 -6.72 23.87
N SER A 206 12.25 -8.02 23.88
CA SER A 206 12.25 -8.86 25.08
C SER A 206 13.66 -9.33 25.41
N GLN A 207 13.97 -9.55 26.69
CA GLN A 207 15.21 -10.21 27.08
C GLN A 207 15.32 -11.58 26.38
N GLY A 208 16.44 -11.84 25.71
CA GLY A 208 16.65 -13.06 24.93
C GLY A 208 16.63 -12.81 23.44
N TRP A 209 16.17 -13.80 22.67
CA TRP A 209 16.08 -13.70 21.21
C TRP A 209 14.80 -12.98 20.80
N ASN A 210 14.92 -12.11 19.81
CA ASN A 210 13.81 -11.38 19.18
C ASN A 210 13.93 -11.56 17.68
N LEU A 211 12.79 -11.62 17.00
CA LEU A 211 12.71 -11.64 15.55
C LEU A 211 12.13 -10.29 15.08
N ILE A 212 12.96 -9.48 14.42
CA ILE A 212 12.63 -8.09 14.06
C ILE A 212 12.83 -7.84 12.56
N SER A 213 12.25 -6.77 12.03
CA SER A 213 12.51 -6.29 10.67
C SER A 213 12.97 -4.83 10.67
N GLY A 214 13.58 -4.40 9.56
CA GLY A 214 14.01 -3.02 9.36
C GLY A 214 12.92 -2.09 8.83
N ILE A 215 13.35 -0.88 8.44
CA ILE A 215 12.55 0.16 7.79
C ILE A 215 12.67 0.06 6.26
N SER A 216 12.20 1.07 5.52
CA SER A 216 12.17 1.09 4.05
C SER A 216 13.53 1.19 3.37
N GLN A 217 14.59 1.52 4.10
CA GLN A 217 15.96 1.55 3.60
C GLN A 217 16.92 0.62 4.36
N PRO A 218 18.02 0.18 3.71
CA PRO A 218 19.06 -0.58 4.36
C PRO A 218 19.73 0.18 5.52
N ILE A 219 19.61 -0.33 6.74
CA ILE A 219 20.25 0.26 7.93
C ILE A 219 21.41 -0.61 8.41
N ASP A 220 22.60 -0.01 8.59
CA ASP A 220 23.71 -0.67 9.27
C ASP A 220 23.34 -0.96 10.73
N VAL A 221 23.53 -2.20 11.17
CA VAL A 221 23.17 -2.62 12.53
C VAL A 221 23.91 -1.84 13.61
N ASN A 222 25.05 -1.21 13.28
CA ASN A 222 25.81 -0.35 14.18
C ASN A 222 25.23 1.07 14.29
N ASN A 223 24.36 1.48 13.38
CA ASN A 223 23.67 2.78 13.40
C ASN A 223 22.36 2.75 14.18
N ILE A 224 21.88 1.56 14.58
CA ILE A 224 20.66 1.42 15.39
C ILE A 224 20.84 2.15 16.72
N TYR A 225 19.90 3.04 17.04
CA TYR A 225 19.91 3.76 18.31
C TYR A 225 19.41 2.87 19.44
N ASP A 226 20.33 2.46 20.31
CA ASP A 226 20.07 1.63 21.49
C ASP A 226 20.43 2.41 22.77
N PRO A 227 19.48 3.18 23.33
CA PRO A 227 19.76 4.10 24.45
C PRO A 227 20.23 3.38 25.72
N ASN A 228 19.86 2.09 25.87
CA ASN A 228 20.11 1.31 27.07
C ASN A 228 21.19 0.24 26.86
N ASN A 229 21.83 0.19 25.69
CA ASN A 229 22.82 -0.82 25.30
C ASN A 229 22.32 -2.26 25.57
N ILE A 230 21.09 -2.55 25.15
CA ILE A 230 20.44 -3.84 25.33
C ILE A 230 20.84 -4.87 24.27
N ILE A 231 21.19 -4.43 23.06
CA ILE A 231 21.62 -5.31 21.97
C ILE A 231 22.94 -6.00 22.33
N VAL A 232 22.98 -7.32 22.16
CA VAL A 232 24.22 -8.09 22.20
C VAL A 232 24.88 -7.97 20.81
N GLN A 233 26.04 -7.31 20.73
CA GLN A 233 26.77 -7.13 19.46
C GLN A 233 27.08 -8.46 18.77
N GLY A 234 27.05 -8.48 17.43
CA GLY A 234 27.30 -9.69 16.62
C GLY A 234 26.19 -10.74 16.71
N THR A 235 24.97 -10.32 17.05
CA THR A 235 23.82 -11.24 17.16
C THR A 235 22.72 -11.04 16.14
N PHE A 236 22.95 -10.21 15.13
CA PHE A 236 22.05 -10.08 14.00
C PHE A 236 22.24 -11.25 13.03
N TYR A 237 21.20 -12.06 12.83
CA TYR A 237 21.24 -13.21 11.92
C TYR A 237 20.01 -13.24 11.00
N GLY A 238 20.25 -13.22 9.69
CA GLY A 238 19.24 -13.53 8.68
C GLY A 238 19.18 -15.04 8.38
N PHE A 239 18.30 -15.43 7.45
CA PHE A 239 18.16 -16.82 7.02
C PHE A 239 17.95 -16.94 5.51
N VAL A 240 18.76 -17.79 4.87
CA VAL A 240 18.57 -18.15 3.45
C VAL A 240 18.57 -19.67 3.30
N ASN A 241 19.69 -20.32 3.62
CA ASN A 241 19.83 -21.79 3.67
C ASN A 241 20.45 -22.23 5.01
N GLY A 242 20.15 -21.46 6.05
CA GLY A 242 20.85 -21.45 7.33
C GLY A 242 21.06 -20.04 7.84
N TYR A 243 21.41 -19.91 9.11
CA TYR A 243 21.67 -18.63 9.74
C TYR A 243 22.98 -18.01 9.25
N ILE A 244 22.91 -16.74 8.87
CA ILE A 244 24.04 -15.95 8.39
C ILE A 244 24.06 -14.65 9.17
N GLU A 245 25.24 -14.25 9.66
CA GLU A 245 25.41 -12.97 10.33
C GLU A 245 25.11 -11.82 9.37
N ALA A 246 24.31 -10.85 9.82
CA ALA A 246 23.92 -9.69 9.03
C ALA A 246 24.57 -8.42 9.60
N SER A 247 25.16 -7.62 8.72
CA SER A 247 25.70 -6.29 9.05
C SER A 247 24.70 -5.16 8.75
N GLN A 248 23.62 -5.46 8.03
CA GLN A 248 22.57 -4.51 7.68
C GLN A 248 21.20 -5.15 7.83
N LEU A 249 20.19 -4.35 8.14
CA LEU A 249 18.78 -4.71 8.03
C LEU A 249 18.31 -4.30 6.63
N ILE A 250 18.11 -5.27 5.73
CA ILE A 250 17.64 -5.04 4.36
C ILE A 250 16.10 -4.99 4.36
N PRO A 251 15.47 -4.02 3.66
CA PRO A 251 14.02 -3.95 3.54
C PRO A 251 13.41 -5.26 3.01
N GLY A 252 12.36 -5.73 3.68
CA GLY A 252 11.63 -6.95 3.33
C GLY A 252 12.16 -8.22 3.99
N GLU A 253 13.39 -8.18 4.50
CA GLU A 253 13.97 -9.27 5.30
C GLU A 253 13.68 -9.09 6.79
N SER A 254 13.82 -10.17 7.55
CA SER A 254 13.84 -10.13 9.01
C SER A 254 15.04 -10.85 9.61
N TYR A 255 15.36 -10.47 10.84
CA TYR A 255 16.62 -10.80 11.49
C TYR A 255 16.37 -11.19 12.94
N TRP A 256 17.05 -12.24 13.37
CA TRP A 256 17.20 -12.54 14.78
C TRP A 256 18.17 -11.55 15.41
N VAL A 257 17.85 -11.06 16.59
CA VAL A 257 18.74 -10.25 17.43
C VAL A 257 18.59 -10.67 18.88
N ARG A 258 19.69 -10.67 19.64
CA ARG A 258 19.66 -10.97 21.07
C ARG A 258 19.76 -9.71 21.91
N ALA A 259 18.87 -9.58 22.88
CA ALA A 259 18.89 -8.52 23.89
C ALA A 259 19.26 -9.08 25.28
N ASN A 260 20.05 -8.33 26.05
CA ASN A 260 20.47 -8.69 27.42
C ASN A 260 19.39 -8.40 28.48
N GLN A 261 18.46 -7.50 28.18
CA GLN A 261 17.30 -7.11 28.98
C GLN A 261 16.19 -6.61 28.05
N SER A 262 14.95 -6.57 28.53
CA SER A 262 13.87 -5.97 27.74
C SER A 262 14.03 -4.45 27.65
N GLY A 263 13.63 -3.86 26.52
CA GLY A 263 13.71 -2.43 26.27
C GLY A 263 13.28 -2.06 24.86
N ILE A 264 13.70 -0.88 24.40
CA ILE A 264 13.40 -0.40 23.05
C ILE A 264 14.68 -0.03 22.31
N ILE A 265 14.63 -0.15 20.99
CA ILE A 265 15.61 0.37 20.05
C ILE A 265 14.88 1.24 19.02
N ILE A 266 15.60 2.19 18.43
CA ILE A 266 15.08 3.02 17.34
C ILE A 266 15.90 2.76 16.08
N VAL A 267 15.21 2.43 15.00
CA VAL A 267 15.77 2.25 13.66
C VAL A 267 15.30 3.44 12.84
N ASN A 268 16.23 4.25 12.35
CA ASN A 268 15.96 5.43 11.55
C ASN A 268 17.04 5.61 10.48
N GLU A 269 16.74 6.42 9.48
CA GLU A 269 17.65 6.79 8.39
C GLU A 269 18.77 7.75 8.79
#